data_AF-A0A5B7JGR1-F1
#
_entry.id   AF-A0A5B7JGR1-F1
#
_cell.length_a   1.000
_cell.length_b   1.000
_cell.length_c   1.000
_cell.angle_alpha   90.00
_cell.angle_beta   90.00
_cell.angle_gamma   90.00
#
_symmetry.space_group_name_H-M   'P 1'
#
loop_
_entity.id
_entity.type
_entity.pdbx_description
1 polymer ?
#
loop_
_entity_poly.entity_id
_entity_poly.type
_entity_poly.pdbx_seq_one_letter_code
_entity_poly.pdbx_strand_id
1 'polypeptide(L)'
;MAVVEVVEAMAGRFRGCLVGALMGDCLGAPFEAEPRASPSVLNSYFRRLNDPDLKVPYKQYTDDTAMMRCVALSLIEEKGYVAQDMAKR
;
A
#
# COMPACT_ATOMS: atom_id res chain seq x y z
N MET A 1 -20.02 -14.95 20.46
CA MET A 1 -20.28 -13.64 19.81
C MET A 1 -19.10 -12.69 19.96
N ALA A 2 -18.70 -12.29 21.18
CA ALA A 2 -17.59 -11.35 21.39
C ALA A 2 -16.24 -11.74 20.72
N VAL A 3 -15.85 -13.02 20.74
CA VAL A 3 -14.61 -13.49 20.08
C VAL A 3 -14.66 -13.29 18.56
N VAL A 4 -15.82 -13.50 17.94
CA VAL A 4 -16.00 -13.35 16.49
C VAL A 4 -15.88 -11.87 16.11
N GLU A 5 -16.51 -10.97 16.87
CA GLU A 5 -16.41 -9.53 16.65
C GLU A 5 -14.98 -9.02 16.77
N VAL A 6 -14.20 -9.52 17.75
CA VAL A 6 -12.79 -9.15 17.90
C VAL A 6 -11.96 -9.62 16.72
N VAL A 7 -12.18 -10.85 16.24
CA VAL A 7 -11.48 -11.39 15.07
C VAL A 7 -11.83 -10.62 13.79
N GLU A 8 -13.09 -10.26 13.59
CA GLU A 8 -13.53 -9.45 12.45
C GLU A 8 -12.91 -8.04 12.50
N ALA A 9 -12.92 -7.39 13.67
CA ALA A 9 -12.29 -6.10 13.87
C ALA A 9 -10.78 -6.15 13.59
N MET A 10 -10.11 -7.22 14.02
CA MET A 10 -8.68 -7.44 13.76
C MET A 10 -8.42 -7.64 12.26
N ALA A 11 -9.19 -8.49 11.59
CA ALA A 11 -9.08 -8.71 10.15
C ALA A 11 -9.30 -7.41 9.35
N GLY A 12 -10.26 -6.58 9.78
CA GLY A 12 -10.48 -5.25 9.21
C GLY A 12 -9.25 -4.35 9.32
N ARG A 13 -8.58 -4.34 10.49
CA ARG A 13 -7.34 -3.57 10.69
C ARG A 13 -6.20 -4.08 9.80
N PHE A 14 -6.01 -5.39 9.69
CA PHE A 14 -4.99 -5.96 8.80
C PHE A 14 -5.21 -5.56 7.33
N ARG A 15 -6.44 -5.66 6.84
CA ARG A 15 -6.79 -5.22 5.48
C ARG A 15 -6.55 -3.72 5.31
N GLY A 16 -6.98 -2.92 6.28
CA GLY A 16 -6.76 -1.48 6.29
C GLY A 16 -5.28 -1.11 6.23
N CYS A 17 -4.41 -1.80 6.98
CA CYS A 17 -2.97 -1.58 6.94
C CYS A 17 -2.37 -1.90 5.57
N LEU A 18 -2.73 -3.04 4.97
CA LEU A 18 -2.19 -3.45 3.65
C LEU A 18 -2.65 -2.50 2.53
N VAL A 19 -3.93 -2.14 2.52
CA VAL A 19 -4.47 -1.19 1.52
C VAL A 19 -3.93 0.21 1.77
N GLY A 20 -3.82 0.64 3.02
CA GLY A 20 -3.26 1.94 3.39
C GLY A 20 -1.79 2.08 2.97
N ALA A 21 -0.97 1.03 3.16
CA ALA A 21 0.41 1.01 2.69
C ALA A 21 0.49 1.15 1.17
N LEU A 22 -0.31 0.36 0.42
CA LEU A 22 -0.42 0.47 -1.04
C LEU A 22 -0.84 1.88 -1.48
N MET A 23 -1.86 2.46 -0.84
CA MET A 23 -2.31 3.82 -1.15
C MET A 23 -1.22 4.84 -0.87
N GLY A 24 -0.49 4.70 0.24
CA GLY A 24 0.62 5.58 0.62
C GLY A 24 1.73 5.56 -0.43
N ASP A 25 2.17 4.36 -0.82
CA ASP A 25 3.13 4.13 -1.90
C ASP A 25 2.66 4.80 -3.20
N CYS A 26 1.50 4.40 -3.74
CA CYS A 26 1.03 4.92 -5.04
C CYS A 26 0.81 6.44 -5.04
N LEU A 27 0.36 7.02 -3.93
CA LEU A 27 0.10 8.45 -3.83
C LEU A 27 1.36 9.27 -3.55
N GLY A 28 2.31 8.70 -2.81
CA GLY A 28 3.55 9.32 -2.37
C GLY A 28 4.67 9.24 -3.40
N ALA A 29 4.77 8.15 -4.16
CA ALA A 29 5.83 7.93 -5.14
C ALA A 29 6.08 9.10 -6.12
N PRO A 30 5.06 9.82 -6.64
CA PRO A 30 5.30 10.98 -7.51
C PRO A 30 6.00 12.17 -6.84
N PHE A 31 6.08 12.17 -5.51
CA PHE A 31 6.74 13.18 -4.69
C PHE A 31 7.99 12.63 -4.01
N GLU A 32 8.46 11.44 -4.38
CA GLU A 32 9.71 10.89 -3.89
C GLU A 32 10.87 11.81 -4.30
N ALA A 33 11.83 12.02 -3.39
CA ALA A 33 12.95 12.94 -3.53
C ALA A 33 12.59 14.45 -3.67
N GLU A 34 11.31 14.82 -3.54
CA GLU A 34 10.88 16.22 -3.43
C GLU A 34 10.89 16.65 -1.94
N PRO A 35 11.74 17.61 -1.53
CA PRO A 35 11.83 18.00 -0.12
C PRO A 35 10.54 18.58 0.45
N ARG A 36 9.74 19.28 -0.39
CA ARG A 36 8.45 19.83 0.02
C ARG A 36 7.55 20.16 -1.17
N ALA A 37 6.51 19.36 -1.37
CA ALA A 37 5.43 19.72 -2.28
C ALA A 37 4.63 20.93 -1.74
N SER A 38 4.43 21.94 -2.58
CA SER A 38 3.60 23.09 -2.20
C SER A 38 2.10 22.70 -2.13
N PRO A 39 1.28 23.38 -1.31
CA PRO A 39 -0.16 23.10 -1.25
C PRO A 39 -0.87 23.20 -2.62
N SER A 40 -0.41 24.09 -3.49
CA SER A 40 -0.96 24.25 -4.84
C SER A 40 -0.73 23.00 -5.71
N VAL A 41 0.47 22.41 -5.62
CA VAL A 41 0.83 21.18 -6.34
C VAL A 41 0.02 19.99 -5.83
N LEU A 42 -0.11 19.83 -4.51
CA LEU A 42 -0.93 18.78 -3.91
C LEU A 42 -2.41 18.91 -4.29
N ASN A 43 -2.96 20.12 -4.24
CA ASN A 43 -4.35 20.38 -4.66
C ASN A 43 -4.56 20.05 -6.14
N SER A 44 -3.62 20.43 -7.01
CA SER A 44 -3.70 20.08 -8.43
C SER A 44 -3.62 18.56 -8.65
N TYR A 45 -2.77 17.87 -7.88
CA TYR A 45 -2.61 16.43 -7.95
C TYR A 45 -3.90 15.69 -7.58
N PHE A 46 -4.53 16.04 -6.46
CA PHE A 46 -5.79 15.42 -6.03
C PHE A 46 -6.98 15.83 -6.91
N ARG A 47 -7.01 17.06 -7.45
CA ARG A 47 -8.03 17.44 -8.44
C ARG A 47 -7.97 16.57 -9.69
N ARG A 48 -6.77 16.35 -10.23
CA ARG A 48 -6.56 15.47 -11.38
C ARG A 48 -6.95 14.03 -11.07
N LEU A 49 -6.63 13.52 -9.88
CA LEU A 49 -7.05 12.19 -9.45
C LEU A 49 -8.57 11.98 -9.41
N ASN A 50 -9.34 13.05 -9.17
CA ASN A 50 -10.80 13.04 -9.16
C ASN A 50 -11.43 13.36 -10.53
N ASP A 51 -10.63 13.59 -11.56
CA ASP A 51 -11.11 13.92 -12.90
C ASP A 51 -11.62 12.66 -13.61
N PRO A 52 -12.93 12.57 -13.94
CA PRO A 52 -13.53 11.38 -14.54
C PRO A 52 -13.01 11.09 -15.96
N ASP A 53 -12.44 12.08 -16.65
CA ASP A 53 -11.90 11.92 -18.00
C ASP A 53 -10.42 11.53 -18.00
N LEU A 54 -9.78 11.50 -16.82
CA LEU A 54 -8.36 11.21 -16.70
C LEU A 54 -8.07 9.71 -16.90
N LYS A 55 -7.61 9.37 -18.11
CA LYS A 55 -7.02 8.06 -18.44
C LYS A 55 -5.52 8.02 -18.08
N VAL A 56 -5.18 8.13 -16.80
CA VAL A 56 -3.79 7.91 -16.35
C VAL A 56 -3.44 6.42 -16.40
N PRO A 57 -2.17 6.04 -16.64
CA PRO A 57 -1.71 4.71 -16.25
C PRO A 57 -1.92 4.64 -14.74
N TYR A 58 -2.79 3.73 -14.32
CA TYR A 58 -3.24 3.61 -12.94
C TYR A 58 -2.01 3.49 -12.04
N LYS A 59 -1.82 4.48 -11.15
CA LYS A 59 -0.58 4.71 -10.38
C LYS A 59 0.00 3.38 -9.90
N GLN A 60 1.13 3.00 -10.49
CA GLN A 60 1.78 1.75 -10.11
C GLN A 60 2.37 1.91 -8.72
N TYR A 61 2.29 0.84 -7.95
CA TYR A 61 3.04 0.74 -6.71
C TYR A 61 4.54 0.60 -7.01
N THR A 62 5.39 0.95 -6.05
CA THR A 62 6.84 0.81 -6.14
C THR A 62 7.35 -0.46 -5.45
N ASP A 63 8.65 -0.52 -5.20
CA ASP A 63 9.29 -1.58 -4.43
C ASP A 63 8.71 -1.72 -3.01
N ASP A 64 8.17 -0.67 -2.40
CA ASP A 64 7.51 -0.73 -1.08
C ASP A 64 6.40 -1.80 -1.06
N THR A 65 5.41 -1.69 -1.95
CA THR A 65 4.34 -2.68 -2.05
C THR A 65 4.85 -4.01 -2.60
N ALA A 66 5.80 -3.99 -3.54
CA ALA A 66 6.36 -5.24 -4.09
C ALA A 66 7.01 -6.08 -2.99
N MET A 67 7.87 -5.47 -2.17
CA MET A 67 8.52 -6.11 -1.02
C MET A 67 7.50 -6.53 0.04
N MET A 68 6.50 -5.69 0.36
CA MET A 68 5.41 -6.05 1.27
C MET A 68 4.70 -7.34 0.80
N ARG A 69 4.43 -7.47 -0.50
CA ARG A 69 3.82 -8.67 -1.08
C ARG A 69 4.74 -9.89 -0.97
N CYS A 70 6.04 -9.74 -1.26
CA CYS A 70 7.01 -10.82 -1.10
C CYS A 70 7.06 -11.34 0.35
N VAL A 71 7.12 -10.42 1.32
CA VAL A 71 7.07 -10.74 2.76
C VAL A 71 5.77 -11.47 3.11
N ALA A 72 4.62 -10.94 2.70
CA ALA A 72 3.33 -11.54 3.01
C ALA A 72 3.17 -12.95 2.41
N LEU A 73 3.59 -13.15 1.16
CA LEU A 73 3.55 -14.46 0.49
C LEU A 73 4.44 -15.47 1.22
N SER A 74 5.67 -15.09 1.56
CA SER A 74 6.60 -15.95 2.32
C SER A 74 5.99 -16.39 3.65
N LEU A 75 5.45 -15.45 4.44
CA LEU A 75 4.84 -15.75 5.74
C LEU A 75 3.64 -16.70 5.63
N ILE A 76 2.83 -16.55 4.59
CA ILE A 76 1.63 -17.37 4.36
C ILE A 76 2.03 -18.79 3.91
N GLU A 77 2.94 -18.90 2.94
CA GLU A 77 3.35 -20.17 2.35
C GLU A 77 4.18 -21.01 3.34
N GLU A 78 5.13 -20.38 4.04
CA GLU A 78 6.02 -21.04 5.00
C GLU A 78 5.38 -21.22 6.39
N LYS A 79 4.18 -20.66 6.60
CA LYS A 79 3.46 -20.65 7.90
C LYS A 79 4.32 -20.12 9.06
N GLY A 80 5.20 -19.17 8.76
CA GLY A 80 6.21 -18.68 9.67
C GLY A 80 7.29 -17.88 8.96
N TYR A 81 8.28 -17.42 9.72
CA TYR A 81 9.41 -16.67 9.18
C TYR A 81 10.51 -17.61 8.69
N VAL A 82 10.79 -17.58 7.39
CA VAL A 82 11.92 -18.27 6.76
C VAL A 82 12.75 -17.25 5.98
N ALA A 83 13.86 -16.80 6.58
CA ALA A 83 14.68 -15.72 6.05
C ALA A 83 15.12 -15.93 4.59
N GLN A 84 15.50 -17.16 4.25
CA GLN A 84 15.99 -17.49 2.91
C GLN A 84 14.89 -17.50 1.85
N ASP A 85 13.66 -17.89 2.21
CA ASP A 85 12.52 -17.85 1.29
C ASP A 85 12.12 -16.39 1.05
N MET A 86 11.94 -15.62 2.12
CA MET A 86 11.57 -14.21 2.05
C MET A 86 12.55 -13.37 1.21
N ALA A 87 13.86 -13.62 1.35
CA ALA A 87 14.89 -12.89 0.60
C ALA A 87 15.02 -13.29 -0.88
N LYS A 88 14.42 -14.41 -1.32
CA LYS A 88 14.50 -14.89 -2.71
C LYS A 88 13.31 -14.44 -3.57
N ARG A 89 12.28 -13.87 -2.96
CA ARG A 89 11.07 -13.38 -3.63
C ARG A 89 11.24 -11.94 -4.08
#